data_AF-A0A7X8A310-F1
#
_entry.id   AF-A0A7X8A310-F1
#
_cell.length_a   1.000
_cell.length_b   1.000
_cell.length_c   1.000
_cell.angle_alpha   90.00
_cell.angle_beta   90.00
_cell.angle_gamma   90.00
#
_symmetry.space_group_name_H-M   'P 1'
#
loop_
_entity.id
_entity.type
_entity.pdbx_description
1 polymer ?
#
loop_
_entity_poly.entity_id
_entity_poly.type
_entity_poly.pdbx_seq_one_letter_code
_entity_poly.pdbx_strand_id
1 'polypeptide(L)'
;MKFILTSFLLFLSGNIFSQELKTLAEKISAGQPKESKYAVMEFSYTDSKKSQGPVIVQERLTTILASMKLTLVERNLVKKVMEELKLQNSGAIDSQTAAEAGKLLGADILITGTLNDLSDTKTEINARCVEVKTGKILSASSAVIEKTWKDSQTSGQNTGDYSGKSLIQIALLLDTSSSMDGLINQAKTHLWKIVNELAGSSKKGDASIVQVALYEYGNNSIPKEKGYIRQISPFTSDLDKISKQLFELKTNGGEEYCGQAVKEAVENLKWSKKDDVYKAIFVAGNEPYTQGPVSFEEASALAKSKGIFVNTIFCGSKQQGIAMQWKRGAELTDGEYANIDQNFQIADISAPQDREISETASKLNETFVPYGEKGKKSFEEKKEMDMKMNTAPAAIAYERAAYGASKSAAQANSQWDLISALETGALKRSEIKKEELPENLAKMSDKELNEHIDAKLKEREETKKKLIKLKQERDEYIKSKNENQQKETLDNRIIEIIRKQASKKGYSFK
;
A
#
# COMPACT_ATOMS: atom_id res chain seq x y z
N MET A 1 33.17 6.86 -46.41
CA MET A 1 32.28 5.75 -46.82
C MET A 1 32.57 4.56 -45.90
N LYS A 2 31.54 4.05 -45.21
CA LYS A 2 31.45 2.80 -44.41
C LYS A 2 32.07 2.72 -42.99
N PHE A 3 31.29 3.19 -42.01
CA PHE A 3 30.52 2.42 -41.00
C PHE A 3 31.06 1.09 -40.42
N ILE A 4 31.09 1.06 -39.08
CA ILE A 4 30.67 0.02 -38.10
C ILE A 4 31.42 -1.33 -38.09
N LEU A 5 32.09 -1.59 -36.97
CA LEU A 5 32.17 -2.94 -36.38
C LEU A 5 31.91 -2.84 -34.86
N THR A 6 30.64 -2.83 -34.50
CA THR A 6 30.15 -3.08 -33.14
C THR A 6 29.29 -4.33 -33.19
N SER A 7 29.40 -5.16 -32.15
CA SER A 7 28.45 -6.24 -31.80
C SER A 7 28.64 -7.58 -32.52
N PHE A 8 29.41 -8.47 -31.89
CA PHE A 8 29.25 -9.91 -32.04
C PHE A 8 29.52 -10.62 -30.70
N LEU A 9 28.70 -10.31 -29.69
CA LEU A 9 28.73 -11.03 -28.40
C LEU A 9 27.39 -10.88 -27.65
N LEU A 10 26.27 -11.25 -28.30
CA LEU A 10 24.95 -11.28 -27.65
C LEU A 10 23.92 -12.20 -28.34
N PHE A 11 24.35 -13.38 -28.81
CA PHE A 11 23.46 -14.37 -29.43
C PHE A 11 23.70 -15.82 -28.96
N LEU A 12 24.09 -16.03 -27.70
CA LEU A 12 24.33 -17.38 -27.16
C LEU A 12 23.51 -17.76 -25.91
N SER A 13 22.67 -16.88 -25.36
CA SER A 13 21.89 -17.17 -24.14
C SER A 13 20.52 -17.84 -24.38
N GLY A 14 20.05 -17.96 -25.63
CA GLY A 14 18.74 -18.56 -25.94
C GLY A 14 18.69 -20.09 -25.91
N ASN A 15 19.82 -20.78 -26.08
CA ASN A 15 19.85 -22.24 -26.24
C ASN A 15 19.91 -23.02 -24.93
N ILE A 16 20.49 -22.44 -23.87
CA ILE A 16 20.72 -23.18 -22.61
C ILE A 16 19.38 -23.37 -21.87
N PHE A 17 18.61 -22.30 -21.70
CA PHE A 17 17.36 -22.27 -20.93
C PHE A 17 16.28 -23.28 -21.37
N SER A 18 16.26 -23.67 -22.65
CA SER A 18 15.30 -24.65 -23.16
C SER A 18 15.64 -26.08 -22.71
N GLN A 19 16.89 -26.38 -22.35
CA GLN A 19 17.35 -27.74 -22.16
C GLN A 19 16.98 -28.29 -20.78
N GLU A 20 17.05 -27.49 -19.71
CA GLU A 20 16.71 -27.93 -18.35
C GLU A 20 15.20 -28.16 -18.20
N LEU A 21 14.37 -27.24 -18.73
CA LEU A 21 12.91 -27.41 -18.75
C LEU A 21 12.48 -28.60 -19.62
N LYS A 22 13.16 -28.84 -20.74
CA LYS A 22 12.90 -30.01 -21.58
C LYS A 22 13.24 -31.30 -20.85
N THR A 23 14.39 -31.35 -20.19
CA THR A 23 14.79 -32.49 -19.36
C THR A 23 13.80 -32.74 -18.22
N LEU A 24 13.29 -31.67 -17.59
CA LEU A 24 12.24 -31.75 -16.59
C LEU A 24 10.97 -32.38 -17.17
N ALA A 25 10.49 -31.88 -18.31
CA ALA A 25 9.30 -32.38 -18.99
C ALA A 25 9.43 -33.87 -19.38
N GLU A 26 10.59 -34.28 -19.88
CA GLU A 26 10.89 -35.67 -20.21
C GLU A 26 10.85 -36.57 -18.97
N LYS A 27 11.50 -36.16 -17.88
CA LYS A 27 11.51 -36.93 -16.62
C LYS A 27 10.13 -37.05 -15.98
N ILE A 28 9.33 -35.99 -15.98
CA ILE A 28 8.00 -36.03 -15.35
C ILE A 28 6.98 -36.80 -16.19
N SER A 29 7.10 -36.79 -17.53
CA SER A 29 6.18 -37.50 -18.43
C SER A 29 6.65 -38.90 -18.81
N ALA A 30 7.88 -39.28 -18.44
CA ALA A 30 8.42 -40.61 -18.71
C ALA A 30 7.53 -41.72 -18.13
N GLY A 31 7.25 -42.73 -18.96
CA GLY A 31 6.45 -43.89 -18.57
C GLY A 31 4.95 -43.64 -18.45
N GLN A 32 4.46 -42.43 -18.75
CA GLN A 32 3.04 -42.09 -18.68
C GLN A 32 2.32 -42.38 -20.01
N PRO A 33 1.02 -42.78 -20.00
CA PRO A 33 0.29 -43.08 -21.23
C PRO A 33 0.18 -41.85 -22.14
N LYS A 34 0.54 -42.01 -23.42
CA LYS A 34 0.51 -40.90 -24.39
C LYS A 34 -0.90 -40.46 -24.78
N GLU A 35 -1.88 -41.35 -24.64
CA GLU A 35 -3.29 -41.11 -24.98
C GLU A 35 -4.06 -40.41 -23.85
N SER A 36 -3.47 -40.30 -22.66
CA SER A 36 -4.07 -39.60 -21.52
C SER A 36 -4.15 -38.10 -21.76
N LYS A 37 -5.18 -37.46 -21.18
CA LYS A 37 -5.33 -36.01 -21.19
C LYS A 37 -4.60 -35.38 -19.99
N TYR A 38 -3.64 -34.51 -20.26
CA TYR A 38 -2.79 -33.87 -19.26
C TYR A 38 -3.28 -32.46 -18.95
N ALA A 39 -3.29 -32.06 -17.68
CA ALA A 39 -3.45 -30.67 -17.26
C ALA A 39 -2.16 -30.19 -16.58
N VAL A 40 -1.64 -29.03 -16.98
CA VAL A 40 -0.52 -28.38 -16.30
C VAL A 40 -1.07 -27.25 -15.45
N MET A 41 -0.92 -27.39 -14.13
CA MET A 41 -1.35 -26.39 -13.16
C MET A 41 -0.34 -25.25 -13.09
N GLU A 42 -0.80 -24.11 -12.59
CA GLU A 42 0.08 -23.03 -12.22
C GLU A 42 0.96 -23.46 -11.03
N PHE A 43 2.26 -23.15 -11.09
CA PHE A 43 3.23 -23.52 -10.05
C PHE A 43 3.27 -22.46 -8.95
N SER A 44 3.10 -22.84 -7.69
CA SER A 44 3.11 -21.87 -6.60
C SER A 44 4.52 -21.66 -6.02
N TYR A 45 4.86 -20.44 -5.62
CA TYR A 45 6.06 -20.25 -4.81
C TYR A 45 5.89 -20.83 -3.41
N THR A 46 6.92 -21.46 -2.88
CA THR A 46 6.92 -22.03 -1.51
C THR A 46 6.72 -20.97 -0.42
N ASP A 47 7.17 -19.73 -0.67
CA ASP A 47 7.00 -18.57 0.21
C ASP A 47 5.72 -17.75 -0.07
N SER A 48 4.84 -18.24 -0.96
CA SER A 48 3.62 -17.55 -1.40
C SER A 48 3.85 -16.18 -2.07
N LYS A 49 5.06 -15.93 -2.61
CA LYS A 49 5.39 -14.73 -3.38
C LYS A 49 4.54 -14.62 -4.65
N LYS A 50 3.95 -13.44 -4.87
CA LYS A 50 3.28 -13.10 -6.14
C LYS A 50 4.31 -12.73 -7.19
N SER A 51 4.27 -13.41 -8.32
CA SER A 51 5.25 -13.27 -9.41
C SER A 51 4.63 -13.73 -10.73
N GLN A 52 5.24 -13.34 -11.86
CA GLN A 52 4.89 -13.89 -13.17
C GLN A 52 5.52 -15.27 -13.44
N GLY A 53 6.50 -15.67 -12.61
CA GLY A 53 7.17 -16.97 -12.71
C GLY A 53 6.23 -18.19 -12.77
N PRO A 54 5.24 -18.33 -11.86
CA PRO A 54 4.22 -19.39 -11.89
C PRO A 54 3.61 -19.61 -13.28
N VAL A 55 3.10 -18.53 -13.86
CA VAL A 55 2.44 -18.51 -15.17
C VAL A 55 3.42 -18.81 -16.29
N ILE A 56 4.63 -18.25 -16.23
CA ILE A 56 5.65 -18.42 -17.28
C ILE A 56 6.16 -19.86 -17.30
N VAL A 57 6.37 -20.47 -16.13
CA VAL A 57 6.78 -21.87 -16.02
C VAL A 57 5.67 -22.79 -16.52
N GLN A 58 4.40 -22.53 -16.14
CA GLN A 58 3.25 -23.29 -16.64
C GLN A 58 3.17 -23.24 -18.18
N GLU A 59 3.24 -22.05 -18.78
CA GLU A 59 3.12 -21.86 -20.22
C GLU A 59 4.22 -22.61 -20.99
N ARG A 60 5.46 -22.50 -20.51
CA ARG A 60 6.62 -23.15 -21.14
C ARG A 60 6.56 -24.66 -21.02
N LEU A 61 6.20 -25.18 -19.84
CA LEU A 61 6.06 -26.60 -19.63
C LEU A 61 4.94 -27.17 -20.51
N THR A 62 3.81 -26.45 -20.60
CA THR A 62 2.71 -26.80 -21.51
C THR A 62 3.17 -26.84 -22.97
N THR A 63 3.92 -25.83 -23.41
CA THR A 63 4.48 -25.77 -24.78
C THR A 63 5.42 -26.94 -25.07
N ILE A 64 6.30 -27.29 -24.14
CA ILE A 64 7.23 -28.41 -24.29
C ILE A 64 6.47 -29.73 -24.35
N LEU A 65 5.52 -29.98 -23.43
CA LEU A 65 4.72 -31.20 -23.41
C LEU A 65 3.85 -31.34 -24.67
N ALA A 66 3.34 -30.24 -25.23
CA ALA A 66 2.63 -30.24 -26.51
C ALA A 66 3.54 -30.71 -27.65
N SER A 67 4.81 -30.25 -27.67
CA SER A 67 5.80 -30.69 -28.67
C SER A 67 6.14 -32.19 -28.56
N MET A 68 5.90 -32.81 -27.40
CA MET A 68 6.06 -34.24 -27.16
C MET A 68 4.85 -35.08 -27.63
N LYS A 69 3.87 -34.45 -28.29
CA LYS A 69 2.62 -35.07 -28.79
C LYS A 69 1.71 -35.61 -27.68
N LEU A 70 1.67 -34.94 -26.52
CA LEU A 70 0.71 -35.23 -25.46
C LEU A 70 -0.57 -34.42 -25.66
N THR A 71 -1.72 -35.00 -25.30
CA THR A 71 -3.01 -34.32 -25.32
C THR A 71 -3.13 -33.44 -24.08
N LEU A 72 -3.28 -32.12 -24.24
CA LEU A 72 -3.30 -31.16 -23.13
C LEU A 72 -4.67 -30.48 -22.97
N VAL A 73 -5.03 -30.20 -21.73
CA VAL A 73 -6.17 -29.34 -21.39
C VAL A 73 -5.81 -27.88 -21.69
N GLU A 74 -6.75 -27.14 -22.28
CA GLU A 74 -6.55 -25.71 -22.55
C GLU A 74 -6.34 -24.91 -21.26
N ARG A 75 -5.34 -24.03 -21.29
CA ARG A 75 -4.98 -23.18 -20.16
C ARG A 75 -6.15 -22.31 -19.65
N ASN A 76 -7.00 -21.81 -20.55
CA ASN A 76 -8.15 -21.00 -20.15
C ASN A 76 -9.16 -21.81 -19.32
N LEU A 77 -9.29 -23.11 -19.58
CA LEU A 77 -10.13 -24.00 -18.79
C LEU A 77 -9.50 -24.27 -17.41
N VAL A 78 -8.18 -24.51 -17.38
CA VAL A 78 -7.40 -24.60 -16.12
C VAL A 78 -7.59 -23.36 -15.27
N LYS A 79 -7.50 -22.17 -15.86
CA LYS A 79 -7.69 -20.90 -15.16
C LYS A 79 -9.09 -20.77 -14.55
N LYS A 80 -10.14 -21.08 -15.33
CA LYS A 80 -11.53 -21.01 -14.86
C LYS A 80 -11.79 -21.94 -13.67
N VAL A 81 -11.33 -23.19 -13.74
CA VAL A 81 -11.47 -24.15 -12.63
C VAL A 81 -10.71 -23.68 -11.39
N MET A 82 -9.53 -23.07 -11.57
CA MET A 82 -8.76 -22.51 -10.45
C MET A 82 -9.41 -21.29 -9.81
N GLU A 83 -10.11 -20.45 -10.58
CA GLU A 83 -10.92 -19.33 -10.07
C GLU A 83 -12.14 -19.85 -9.28
N GLU A 84 -12.81 -20.88 -9.81
CA GLU A 84 -13.98 -21.52 -9.18
C GLU A 84 -13.64 -22.18 -7.85
N LEU A 85 -12.53 -22.91 -7.79
CA LEU A 85 -12.03 -23.54 -6.56
C LEU A 85 -11.37 -22.55 -5.60
N LYS A 86 -11.23 -21.26 -5.97
CA LYS A 86 -10.50 -20.22 -5.22
C LYS A 86 -9.06 -20.59 -4.85
N LEU A 87 -8.46 -21.55 -5.56
CA LEU A 87 -7.14 -22.10 -5.28
C LEU A 87 -5.99 -21.19 -5.74
N GLN A 88 -6.29 -20.10 -6.46
CA GLN A 88 -5.29 -19.10 -6.86
C GLN A 88 -4.60 -18.39 -5.67
N ASN A 89 -5.12 -18.53 -4.44
CA ASN A 89 -4.53 -17.98 -3.21
C ASN A 89 -4.01 -19.04 -2.22
N SER A 90 -4.21 -20.33 -2.48
CA SER A 90 -3.61 -21.41 -1.68
C SER A 90 -2.20 -21.68 -2.20
N GLY A 91 -1.24 -21.90 -1.31
CA GLY A 91 0.17 -22.16 -1.67
C GLY A 91 0.38 -23.44 -2.50
N ALA A 92 1.15 -24.38 -1.98
CA ALA A 92 1.34 -25.66 -2.68
C ALA A 92 0.02 -26.45 -2.72
N ILE A 93 -0.41 -26.88 -3.91
CA ILE A 93 -1.58 -27.75 -4.08
C ILE A 93 -1.21 -29.17 -3.64
N ASP A 94 -1.91 -29.73 -2.66
CA ASP A 94 -1.73 -31.12 -2.27
C ASP A 94 -2.28 -32.10 -3.33
N SER A 95 -1.92 -33.38 -3.24
CA SER A 95 -2.30 -34.38 -4.25
C SER A 95 -3.80 -34.67 -4.31
N GLN A 96 -4.55 -34.45 -3.23
CA GLN A 96 -5.99 -34.66 -3.17
C GLN A 96 -6.73 -33.50 -3.85
N THR A 97 -6.36 -32.26 -3.52
CA THR A 97 -6.85 -31.04 -4.18
C THR A 97 -6.51 -31.06 -5.68
N ALA A 98 -5.31 -31.55 -6.05
CA ALA A 98 -4.93 -31.75 -7.44
C ALA A 98 -5.86 -32.75 -8.15
N ALA A 99 -6.17 -33.89 -7.53
CA ALA A 99 -7.09 -34.86 -8.11
C ALA A 99 -8.51 -34.29 -8.31
N GLU A 100 -9.00 -33.46 -7.39
CA GLU A 100 -10.29 -32.78 -7.54
C GLU A 100 -10.30 -31.77 -8.69
N ALA A 101 -9.27 -30.93 -8.80
CA ALA A 101 -9.10 -30.02 -9.93
C ALA A 101 -9.01 -30.76 -11.27
N GLY A 102 -8.28 -31.89 -11.31
CA GLY A 102 -8.16 -32.73 -12.49
C GLY A 102 -9.51 -33.30 -12.97
N LYS A 103 -10.39 -33.70 -12.04
CA LYS A 103 -11.74 -34.20 -12.37
C LYS A 103 -12.58 -33.12 -13.04
N LEU A 104 -12.56 -31.89 -12.51
CA LEU A 104 -13.28 -30.76 -13.10
C LEU A 104 -12.74 -30.37 -14.48
N LEU A 105 -11.44 -30.55 -14.70
CA LEU A 105 -10.79 -30.31 -16.00
C LEU A 105 -10.99 -31.44 -17.02
N GLY A 106 -11.54 -32.57 -16.57
CA GLY A 106 -11.62 -33.81 -17.36
C GLY A 106 -10.25 -34.31 -17.80
N ALA A 107 -9.23 -34.14 -16.95
CA ALA A 107 -7.87 -34.63 -17.16
C ALA A 107 -7.68 -36.00 -16.50
N ASP A 108 -6.86 -36.85 -17.10
CA ASP A 108 -6.44 -38.13 -16.51
C ASP A 108 -5.20 -37.97 -15.63
N ILE A 109 -4.34 -37.02 -16.03
CA ILE A 109 -3.05 -36.74 -15.39
C ILE A 109 -2.92 -35.25 -15.17
N LEU A 110 -2.39 -34.88 -14.00
CA LEU A 110 -2.16 -33.50 -13.63
C LEU A 110 -0.70 -33.27 -13.25
N ILE A 111 -0.11 -32.22 -13.80
CA ILE A 111 1.24 -31.78 -13.50
C ILE A 111 1.15 -30.52 -12.65
N THR A 112 1.71 -30.58 -11.44
CA THR A 112 1.72 -29.48 -10.48
C THR A 112 3.06 -29.42 -9.78
N GLY A 113 3.34 -28.33 -9.07
CA GLY A 113 4.63 -28.16 -8.44
C GLY A 113 4.81 -26.83 -7.74
N THR A 114 6.04 -26.61 -7.27
CA THR A 114 6.42 -25.39 -6.57
C THR A 114 7.65 -24.75 -7.19
N LEU A 115 7.75 -23.43 -7.05
CA LEU A 115 8.95 -22.64 -7.34
C LEU A 115 9.67 -22.28 -6.05
N ASN A 116 11.00 -22.32 -6.08
CA ASN A 116 11.85 -21.89 -4.98
C ASN A 116 13.02 -21.07 -5.52
N ASP A 117 13.09 -19.80 -5.15
CA ASP A 117 14.15 -18.91 -5.62
C ASP A 117 15.46 -19.20 -4.91
N LEU A 118 16.47 -19.64 -5.68
CA LEU A 118 17.82 -19.85 -5.16
C LEU A 118 18.63 -18.55 -5.16
N SER A 119 18.28 -17.60 -6.04
CA SER A 119 18.86 -16.24 -6.12
C SER A 119 17.97 -15.31 -6.94
N ASP A 120 18.39 -14.05 -7.12
CA ASP A 120 17.70 -13.08 -7.99
C ASP A 120 17.63 -13.50 -9.45
N THR A 121 18.52 -14.39 -9.90
CA THR A 121 18.61 -14.83 -11.30
C THR A 121 18.32 -16.31 -11.51
N LYS A 122 18.17 -17.12 -10.45
CA LYS A 122 17.90 -18.56 -10.56
C LYS A 122 16.74 -19.02 -9.70
N THR A 123 15.92 -19.91 -10.23
CA THR A 123 14.81 -20.54 -9.51
C THR A 123 14.87 -22.05 -9.70
N GLU A 124 14.52 -22.80 -8.66
CA GLU A 124 14.31 -24.24 -8.70
C GLU A 124 12.82 -24.53 -8.92
N ILE A 125 12.52 -25.34 -9.93
CA ILE A 125 11.20 -25.90 -10.19
C ILE A 125 11.15 -27.29 -9.60
N ASN A 126 10.19 -27.55 -8.73
CA ASN A 126 9.86 -28.88 -8.22
C ASN A 126 8.53 -29.31 -8.83
N ALA A 127 8.52 -30.30 -9.74
CA ALA A 127 7.33 -30.74 -10.44
C ALA A 127 6.94 -32.18 -10.07
N ARG A 128 5.64 -32.47 -10.05
CA ARG A 128 5.04 -33.77 -9.76
C ARG A 128 3.95 -34.08 -10.77
N CYS A 129 3.91 -35.33 -11.21
CA CYS A 129 2.85 -35.88 -12.04
C CYS A 129 1.89 -36.69 -11.15
N VAL A 130 0.60 -36.36 -11.18
CA VAL A 130 -0.42 -36.92 -10.32
C VAL A 130 -1.51 -37.59 -11.17
N GLU A 131 -1.84 -38.84 -10.88
CA GLU A 131 -2.98 -39.52 -11.47
C GLU A 131 -4.28 -38.98 -10.86
N VAL A 132 -5.17 -38.44 -11.69
CA VAL A 132 -6.41 -37.79 -11.21
C VAL A 132 -7.37 -38.78 -10.55
N LYS A 133 -7.39 -40.02 -11.03
CA LYS A 133 -8.31 -41.06 -10.52
C LYS A 133 -7.99 -41.46 -9.08
N THR A 134 -6.70 -41.53 -8.72
CA THR A 134 -6.24 -42.08 -7.43
C THR A 134 -5.58 -41.04 -6.53
N GLY A 135 -5.21 -39.86 -7.07
CA GLY A 135 -4.39 -38.88 -6.37
C GLY A 135 -2.93 -39.32 -6.18
N LYS A 136 -2.50 -40.43 -6.78
CA LYS A 136 -1.14 -40.96 -6.61
C LYS A 136 -0.13 -40.13 -7.43
N ILE A 137 0.99 -39.80 -6.82
CA ILE A 137 2.15 -39.22 -7.53
C ILE A 137 2.81 -40.34 -8.35
N LEU A 138 2.76 -40.21 -9.68
CA LEU A 138 3.35 -41.16 -10.64
C LEU A 138 4.85 -40.90 -10.85
N SER A 139 5.25 -39.63 -10.81
CA SER A 139 6.65 -39.21 -10.95
C SER A 139 6.87 -37.84 -10.30
N ALA A 140 8.11 -37.55 -9.93
CA ALA A 140 8.53 -36.23 -9.45
C ALA A 140 9.95 -35.95 -9.94
N SER A 141 10.22 -34.68 -10.28
CA SER A 141 11.55 -34.25 -10.71
C SER A 141 11.72 -32.77 -10.40
N SER A 142 12.97 -32.32 -10.31
CA SER A 142 13.33 -30.91 -10.18
C SER A 142 14.28 -30.46 -11.27
N ALA A 143 14.33 -29.15 -11.51
CA ALA A 143 15.30 -28.49 -12.38
C ALA A 143 15.57 -27.07 -11.90
N VAL A 144 16.82 -26.62 -12.02
CA VAL A 144 17.20 -25.22 -11.76
C VAL A 144 17.28 -24.49 -13.09
N ILE A 145 16.63 -23.33 -13.17
CA ILE A 145 16.60 -22.51 -14.38
C ILE A 145 16.96 -21.05 -14.09
N GLU A 146 17.46 -20.34 -15.10
CA GLU A 146 17.63 -18.90 -15.03
C GLU A 146 16.30 -18.16 -15.18
N LYS A 147 16.02 -17.20 -14.30
CA LYS A 147 14.81 -16.41 -14.37
C LYS A 147 14.85 -15.52 -15.61
N THR A 148 13.89 -15.72 -16.50
CA THR A 148 13.65 -14.81 -17.64
C THR A 148 12.49 -13.86 -17.37
N TRP A 149 11.97 -13.87 -16.14
CA TRP A 149 10.95 -12.95 -15.69
C TRP A 149 11.55 -12.08 -14.62
N LYS A 150 11.14 -10.82 -14.63
CA LYS A 150 11.28 -10.00 -13.45
C LYS A 150 10.06 -10.35 -12.61
N ASP A 151 10.30 -10.76 -11.38
CA ASP A 151 9.22 -10.74 -10.42
C ASP A 151 8.63 -9.35 -10.49
N SER A 152 7.33 -9.28 -10.83
CA SER A 152 6.64 -8.02 -10.73
C SER A 152 6.79 -7.59 -9.28
N GLN A 153 7.66 -6.62 -9.05
CA GLN A 153 7.38 -5.55 -8.12
C GLN A 153 6.02 -5.03 -8.57
N THR A 154 4.94 -5.69 -8.12
CA THR A 154 3.58 -5.21 -8.26
C THR A 154 3.64 -3.76 -7.86
N SER A 155 3.48 -2.89 -8.85
CA SER A 155 3.18 -1.47 -8.72
C SER A 155 3.58 -0.92 -7.35
N GLY A 156 4.82 -0.45 -7.21
CA GLY A 156 5.29 0.16 -5.98
C GLY A 156 4.25 1.12 -5.40
N GLN A 157 3.59 0.68 -4.33
CA GLN A 157 3.74 1.39 -3.08
C GLN A 157 5.10 0.96 -2.55
N ASN A 158 6.05 1.88 -2.69
CA ASN A 158 7.36 1.79 -2.07
C ASN A 158 7.17 1.42 -0.59
N THR A 159 7.39 0.16 -0.23
CA THR A 159 8.22 -0.10 0.94
C THR A 159 9.62 0.27 0.48
N GLY A 160 9.91 1.57 0.44
CA GLY A 160 11.29 2.02 0.36
C GLY A 160 12.05 1.22 1.41
N ASP A 161 13.20 0.68 1.07
CA ASP A 161 14.06 0.13 2.09
C ASP A 161 14.41 1.28 3.05
N TYR A 162 13.63 1.42 4.12
CA TYR A 162 13.81 2.41 5.18
C TYR A 162 14.87 1.88 6.16
N SER A 163 15.89 1.20 5.64
CA SER A 163 17.11 0.80 6.34
C SER A 163 17.92 2.06 6.72
N GLY A 164 17.36 2.86 7.61
CA GLY A 164 17.98 4.08 8.15
C GLY A 164 17.02 5.24 8.40
N LYS A 165 15.81 5.25 7.79
CA LYS A 165 14.86 6.36 7.91
C LYS A 165 13.79 6.10 8.99
N SER A 166 13.43 7.14 9.74
CA SER A 166 12.39 7.13 10.77
C SER A 166 11.00 6.90 10.16
N LEU A 167 10.47 5.68 10.23
CA LEU A 167 9.18 5.32 9.62
C LEU A 167 8.06 5.33 10.66
N ILE A 168 6.87 5.81 10.30
CA ILE A 168 5.64 5.74 11.11
C ILE A 168 4.55 5.11 10.25
N GLN A 169 3.84 4.12 10.80
CA GLN A 169 2.76 3.40 10.11
C GLN A 169 1.46 3.51 10.88
N ILE A 170 0.44 4.07 10.23
CA ILE A 170 -0.89 4.26 10.80
C ILE A 170 -1.95 3.63 9.92
N ALA A 171 -2.79 2.76 10.48
CA ALA A 171 -3.99 2.29 9.81
C ALA A 171 -5.22 2.99 10.39
N LEU A 172 -6.04 3.58 9.51
CA LEU A 172 -7.34 4.12 9.87
C LEU A 172 -8.42 3.12 9.50
N LEU A 173 -9.20 2.68 10.47
CA LEU A 173 -10.33 1.79 10.31
C LEU A 173 -11.58 2.61 10.61
N LEU A 174 -12.34 2.93 9.57
CA LEU A 174 -13.50 3.80 9.69
C LEU A 174 -14.78 3.00 9.44
N ASP A 175 -15.71 3.10 10.38
CA ASP A 175 -17.07 2.68 10.11
C ASP A 175 -17.75 3.65 9.11
N THR A 176 -18.53 3.07 8.19
CA THR A 176 -19.26 3.75 7.14
C THR A 176 -20.77 3.55 7.28
N SER A 177 -21.26 3.37 8.51
CA SER A 177 -22.69 3.39 8.80
C SER A 177 -23.32 4.76 8.50
N SER A 178 -24.64 4.79 8.28
CA SER A 178 -25.36 6.03 7.93
C SER A 178 -25.31 7.11 9.02
N SER A 179 -24.98 6.75 10.26
CA SER A 179 -24.74 7.68 11.37
C SER A 179 -23.38 8.39 11.28
N MET A 180 -22.49 7.97 10.38
CA MET A 180 -21.08 8.39 10.38
C MET A 180 -20.73 9.52 9.40
N ASP A 181 -21.69 10.07 8.64
CA ASP A 181 -21.41 11.14 7.65
C ASP A 181 -20.73 12.37 8.28
N GLY A 182 -21.19 12.80 9.47
CA GLY A 182 -20.58 13.89 10.23
C GLY A 182 -19.16 13.55 10.69
N LEU A 183 -18.93 12.30 11.11
CA LEU A 183 -17.63 11.82 11.57
C LEU A 183 -16.65 11.68 10.41
N ILE A 184 -17.06 11.20 9.25
CA ILE A 184 -16.19 11.10 8.06
C ILE A 184 -15.67 12.49 7.68
N ASN A 185 -16.52 13.52 7.75
CA ASN A 185 -16.10 14.89 7.49
C ASN A 185 -15.14 15.44 8.57
N GLN A 186 -15.37 15.11 9.84
CA GLN A 186 -14.43 15.46 10.92
C GLN A 186 -13.09 14.70 10.78
N ALA A 187 -13.13 13.40 10.53
CA ALA A 187 -11.98 12.52 10.34
C ALA A 187 -11.07 13.00 9.19
N LYS A 188 -11.62 13.61 8.14
CA LYS A 188 -10.83 14.25 7.07
C LYS A 188 -9.96 15.39 7.62
N THR A 189 -10.55 16.31 8.39
CA THR A 189 -9.83 17.43 9.02
C THR A 189 -8.79 16.92 10.01
N HIS A 190 -9.15 15.91 10.82
CA HIS A 190 -8.26 15.36 11.83
C HIS A 190 -7.10 14.56 11.23
N LEU A 191 -7.32 13.82 10.14
CA LEU A 191 -6.25 13.08 9.45
C LEU A 191 -5.12 14.02 9.07
N TRP A 192 -5.43 15.16 8.44
CA TRP A 192 -4.39 16.09 8.01
C TRP A 192 -3.61 16.68 9.18
N LYS A 193 -4.29 17.03 10.28
CA LYS A 193 -3.64 17.49 11.53
C LYS A 193 -2.72 16.42 12.13
N ILE A 194 -3.22 15.20 12.26
CA ILE A 194 -2.47 14.05 12.76
C ILE A 194 -1.22 13.82 11.91
N VAL A 195 -1.38 13.84 10.58
CA VAL A 195 -0.23 13.59 9.72
C VAL A 195 0.74 14.77 9.72
N ASN A 196 0.27 16.02 9.81
CA ASN A 196 1.16 17.16 9.96
C ASN A 196 2.00 17.09 11.23
N GLU A 197 1.38 16.70 12.34
CA GLU A 197 2.07 16.49 13.61
C GLU A 197 3.16 15.41 13.47
N LEU A 198 2.82 14.29 12.81
CA LEU A 198 3.74 13.18 12.58
C LEU A 198 4.84 13.51 11.56
N ALA A 199 4.53 14.28 10.52
CA ALA A 199 5.49 14.75 9.52
C ALA A 199 6.47 15.77 10.12
N GLY A 200 6.04 16.52 11.14
CA GLY A 200 6.90 17.38 11.95
C GLY A 200 7.79 16.64 12.94
N SER A 201 7.49 15.36 13.21
CA SER A 201 8.30 14.54 14.12
C SER A 201 9.63 14.13 13.50
N SER A 202 10.62 13.90 14.36
CA SER A 202 11.93 13.39 13.95
C SER A 202 12.41 12.34 14.94
N LYS A 203 13.22 11.40 14.44
CA LYS A 203 13.90 10.41 15.27
C LYS A 203 15.35 10.33 14.83
N LYS A 204 16.25 10.46 15.80
CA LYS A 204 17.71 10.55 15.60
C LYS A 204 18.15 11.65 14.60
N GLY A 205 17.39 12.75 14.52
CA GLY A 205 17.66 13.86 13.59
C GLY A 205 17.07 13.68 12.19
N ASP A 206 16.56 12.49 11.84
CA ASP A 206 15.91 12.23 10.57
C ASP A 206 14.41 12.51 10.65
N ALA A 207 13.90 13.20 9.62
CA ALA A 207 12.48 13.48 9.47
C ALA A 207 11.68 12.18 9.30
N SER A 208 10.54 12.10 9.97
CA SER A 208 9.70 10.91 9.93
C SER A 208 8.96 10.78 8.61
N ILE A 209 9.03 9.59 8.02
CA ILE A 209 8.19 9.21 6.89
C ILE A 209 6.91 8.61 7.45
N VAL A 210 5.78 9.19 7.08
CA VAL A 210 4.46 8.71 7.51
C VAL A 210 3.87 7.87 6.39
N GLN A 211 3.36 6.70 6.75
CA GLN A 211 2.57 5.84 5.89
C GLN A 211 1.20 5.65 6.52
N VAL A 212 0.16 5.92 5.75
CA VAL A 212 -1.23 5.74 6.16
C VAL A 212 -1.87 4.66 5.32
N ALA A 213 -2.60 3.75 5.96
CA ALA A 213 -3.50 2.80 5.35
C ALA A 213 -4.95 3.13 5.73
N LEU A 214 -5.89 2.75 4.87
CA LEU A 214 -7.31 3.03 5.07
C LEU A 214 -8.14 1.77 4.86
N TYR A 215 -8.96 1.46 5.84
CA TYR A 215 -9.99 0.43 5.83
C TYR A 215 -11.34 1.07 6.07
N GLU A 216 -12.34 0.57 5.37
CA GLU A 216 -13.74 0.76 5.76
C GLU A 216 -14.28 -0.54 6.34
N TYR A 217 -15.19 -0.41 7.29
CA TYR A 217 -16.01 -1.50 7.77
C TYR A 217 -17.45 -1.03 8.03
N GLY A 218 -18.35 -1.95 8.38
CA GLY A 218 -19.75 -1.62 8.70
C GLY A 218 -20.59 -1.26 7.46
N ASN A 219 -20.19 -1.72 6.27
CA ASN A 219 -20.92 -1.44 5.03
C ASN A 219 -21.60 -2.68 4.46
N ASN A 220 -22.93 -2.68 4.35
CA ASN A 220 -23.68 -3.83 3.79
C ASN A 220 -23.39 -4.10 2.31
N SER A 221 -22.76 -3.17 1.58
CA SER A 221 -22.29 -3.40 0.20
C SER A 221 -21.06 -4.31 0.15
N ILE A 222 -20.39 -4.54 1.29
CA ILE A 222 -19.24 -5.44 1.40
C ILE A 222 -19.76 -6.84 1.72
N PRO A 223 -19.33 -7.89 1.00
CA PRO A 223 -19.81 -9.24 1.24
C PRO A 223 -19.60 -9.70 2.69
N LYS A 224 -20.59 -10.40 3.25
CA LYS A 224 -20.55 -10.95 4.61
C LYS A 224 -19.37 -11.91 4.82
N GLU A 225 -18.93 -12.58 3.76
CA GLU A 225 -17.76 -13.48 3.77
C GLU A 225 -16.45 -12.73 4.02
N LYS A 226 -16.42 -11.41 3.79
CA LYS A 226 -15.30 -10.52 4.13
C LYS A 226 -15.52 -9.80 5.47
N GLY A 227 -16.55 -10.19 6.23
CA GLY A 227 -16.90 -9.58 7.52
C GLY A 227 -17.26 -8.10 7.43
N TYR A 228 -17.83 -7.67 6.29
CA TYR A 228 -18.13 -6.27 6.02
C TYR A 228 -16.90 -5.35 6.08
N ILE A 229 -15.71 -5.86 5.79
CA ILE A 229 -14.45 -5.10 5.83
C ILE A 229 -13.82 -5.02 4.43
N ARG A 230 -13.34 -3.83 4.06
CA ARG A 230 -12.63 -3.62 2.79
C ARG A 230 -11.40 -2.74 2.99
N GLN A 231 -10.25 -3.23 2.54
CA GLN A 231 -9.06 -2.40 2.40
C GLN A 231 -9.25 -1.42 1.23
N ILE A 232 -9.33 -0.13 1.56
CA ILE A 232 -9.44 0.95 0.57
C ILE A 232 -8.06 1.37 0.10
N SER A 233 -7.10 1.48 1.03
CA SER A 233 -5.70 1.76 0.72
C SER A 233 -4.77 0.90 1.55
N PRO A 234 -3.80 0.22 0.91
CA PRO A 234 -2.62 -0.24 1.63
C PRO A 234 -1.74 0.95 2.02
N PHE A 235 -0.71 0.70 2.86
CA PHE A 235 0.21 1.74 3.33
C PHE A 235 0.78 2.59 2.20
N THR A 236 0.49 3.89 2.25
CA THR A 236 1.00 4.88 1.30
C THR A 236 1.51 6.11 2.02
N SER A 237 2.55 6.73 1.48
CA SER A 237 2.99 8.08 1.88
C SER A 237 2.30 9.18 1.08
N ASP A 238 1.51 8.80 0.08
CA ASP A 238 0.65 9.70 -0.69
C ASP A 238 -0.67 9.92 0.08
N LEU A 239 -0.71 10.98 0.87
CA LEU A 239 -1.88 11.37 1.67
C LEU A 239 -2.98 12.00 0.84
N ASP A 240 -2.61 12.60 -0.28
CA ASP A 240 -3.58 13.10 -1.25
C ASP A 240 -4.44 11.90 -1.69
N LYS A 241 -3.83 10.78 -2.07
CA LYS A 241 -4.56 9.55 -2.41
C LYS A 241 -5.48 9.06 -1.29
N ILE A 242 -5.01 9.06 -0.03
CA ILE A 242 -5.85 8.70 1.13
C ILE A 242 -7.02 9.66 1.27
N SER A 243 -6.77 10.97 1.16
CA SER A 243 -7.81 11.99 1.26
C SER A 243 -8.86 11.79 0.17
N LYS A 244 -8.46 11.56 -1.09
CA LYS A 244 -9.39 11.25 -2.20
C LYS A 244 -10.24 10.03 -1.88
N GLN A 245 -9.63 8.96 -1.40
CA GLN A 245 -10.36 7.75 -1.04
C GLN A 245 -11.34 7.98 0.11
N LEU A 246 -10.98 8.77 1.12
CA LEU A 246 -11.88 9.22 2.18
C LEU A 246 -13.07 10.04 1.65
N PHE A 247 -12.86 10.85 0.61
CA PHE A 247 -13.94 11.61 -0.05
C PHE A 247 -14.89 10.73 -0.87
N GLU A 248 -14.41 9.59 -1.36
CA GLU A 248 -15.18 8.65 -2.17
C GLU A 248 -15.96 7.63 -1.33
N LEU A 249 -15.68 7.56 -0.02
CA LEU A 249 -16.44 6.71 0.91
C LEU A 249 -17.91 7.15 0.93
N LYS A 250 -18.80 6.18 0.73
CA LYS A 250 -20.24 6.37 0.86
C LYS A 250 -20.72 5.57 2.05
N THR A 251 -21.52 6.21 2.89
CA THR A 251 -22.13 5.52 4.01
C THR A 251 -23.26 4.63 3.50
N ASN A 252 -23.25 3.38 3.95
CA ASN A 252 -24.32 2.44 3.68
C ASN A 252 -24.33 1.44 4.84
N GLY A 253 -25.25 1.64 5.79
CA GLY A 253 -25.29 0.93 7.07
C GLY A 253 -25.11 -0.58 6.95
N GLY A 254 -24.49 -1.19 7.95
CA GLY A 254 -24.21 -2.61 8.07
C GLY A 254 -23.65 -2.94 9.45
N GLU A 255 -23.36 -4.20 9.72
CA GLU A 255 -22.88 -4.63 11.05
C GLU A 255 -21.40 -4.27 11.26
N GLU A 256 -21.09 -3.67 12.41
CA GLU A 256 -19.74 -3.16 12.73
C GLU A 256 -18.87 -4.23 13.43
N TYR A 257 -18.11 -5.02 12.66
CA TYR A 257 -17.21 -6.04 13.23
C TYR A 257 -15.82 -5.47 13.59
N CYS A 258 -15.75 -4.68 14.65
CA CYS A 258 -14.52 -4.01 15.10
C CYS A 258 -13.34 -4.98 15.32
N GLY A 259 -13.58 -6.08 16.05
CA GLY A 259 -12.54 -7.09 16.32
C GLY A 259 -12.00 -7.73 15.04
N GLN A 260 -12.88 -8.02 14.08
CA GLN A 260 -12.49 -8.57 12.79
C GLN A 260 -11.73 -7.54 11.94
N ALA A 261 -12.14 -6.26 11.96
CA ALA A 261 -11.46 -5.19 11.23
C ALA A 261 -10.02 -5.00 11.73
N VAL A 262 -9.81 -5.01 13.06
CA VAL A 262 -8.48 -4.95 13.66
C VAL A 262 -7.64 -6.15 13.24
N LYS A 263 -8.18 -7.37 13.34
CA LYS A 263 -7.47 -8.59 12.94
C LYS A 263 -7.04 -8.54 11.48
N GLU A 264 -7.96 -8.20 10.59
CA GLU A 264 -7.73 -8.08 9.14
C GLU A 264 -6.62 -7.06 8.85
N ALA A 265 -6.67 -5.88 9.48
CA ALA A 265 -5.63 -4.85 9.32
C ALA A 265 -4.27 -5.32 9.85
N VAL A 266 -4.23 -6.09 10.94
CA VAL A 266 -2.98 -6.63 11.52
C VAL A 266 -2.37 -7.74 10.65
N GLU A 267 -3.20 -8.53 9.97
CA GLU A 267 -2.76 -9.66 9.14
C GLU A 267 -2.39 -9.24 7.72
N ASN A 268 -3.19 -8.37 7.09
CA ASN A 268 -3.10 -8.10 5.66
C ASN A 268 -2.33 -6.81 5.31
N LEU A 269 -2.16 -5.87 6.25
CA LEU A 269 -1.26 -4.75 6.02
C LEU A 269 0.20 -5.17 6.19
N LYS A 270 1.05 -4.59 5.34
CA LYS A 270 2.51 -4.79 5.37
C LYS A 270 3.17 -3.94 6.46
N TRP A 271 2.92 -4.31 7.71
CA TRP A 271 3.58 -3.70 8.87
C TRP A 271 5.08 -3.92 8.85
N SER A 272 5.84 -2.92 9.28
CA SER A 272 7.28 -3.02 9.50
C SER A 272 7.56 -4.04 10.60
N LYS A 273 8.52 -4.93 10.33
CA LYS A 273 9.03 -5.91 11.29
C LYS A 273 9.92 -5.27 12.35
N LYS A 274 10.32 -4.01 12.20
CA LYS A 274 11.18 -3.32 13.16
C LYS A 274 10.38 -2.83 14.37
N ASP A 275 10.88 -3.10 15.57
CA ASP A 275 10.22 -2.73 16.83
C ASP A 275 10.31 -1.25 17.18
N ASP A 276 11.27 -0.56 16.57
CA ASP A 276 11.53 0.85 16.77
C ASP A 276 10.63 1.74 15.90
N VAL A 277 9.87 1.16 14.95
CA VAL A 277 8.85 1.84 14.16
C VAL A 277 7.59 2.03 15.00
N TYR A 278 7.07 3.26 15.02
CA TYR A 278 5.76 3.52 15.62
C TYR A 278 4.65 2.98 14.71
N LYS A 279 3.91 2.00 15.22
CA LYS A 279 2.82 1.30 14.54
C LYS A 279 1.54 1.48 15.32
N ALA A 280 0.52 2.09 14.71
CA ALA A 280 -0.75 2.34 15.37
C ALA A 280 -1.94 2.08 14.44
N ILE A 281 -3.03 1.56 15.02
CA ILE A 281 -4.34 1.44 14.41
C ILE A 281 -5.24 2.43 15.11
N PHE A 282 -6.01 3.22 14.37
CA PHE A 282 -7.12 4.01 14.90
C PHE A 282 -8.41 3.42 14.37
N VAL A 283 -9.23 2.89 15.26
CA VAL A 283 -10.55 2.35 14.95
C VAL A 283 -11.60 3.36 15.39
N ALA A 284 -12.51 3.72 14.50
CA ALA A 284 -13.62 4.64 14.80
C ALA A 284 -14.97 4.03 14.41
N GLY A 285 -15.96 4.10 15.31
CA GLY A 285 -17.29 3.51 15.13
C GLY A 285 -18.26 3.88 16.27
N ASN A 286 -19.50 3.40 16.18
CA ASN A 286 -20.59 3.76 17.11
C ASN A 286 -21.33 2.54 17.69
N GLU A 287 -21.03 1.32 17.26
CA GLU A 287 -21.65 0.10 17.78
C GLU A 287 -20.82 -0.57 18.90
N PRO A 288 -21.37 -1.58 19.59
CA PRO A 288 -20.62 -2.37 20.56
C PRO A 288 -19.32 -2.96 19.98
N TYR A 289 -18.19 -2.72 20.65
CA TYR A 289 -16.87 -3.19 20.19
C TYR A 289 -16.76 -4.73 20.16
N THR A 290 -17.66 -5.40 20.87
CA THR A 290 -17.74 -6.86 21.00
C THR A 290 -18.47 -7.55 19.85
N GLN A 291 -18.97 -6.80 18.87
CA GLN A 291 -19.78 -7.34 17.78
C GLN A 291 -18.95 -8.10 16.74
N GLY A 292 -19.55 -9.15 16.19
CA GLY A 292 -18.96 -9.99 15.16
C GLY A 292 -18.39 -11.32 15.68
N PRO A 293 -17.91 -12.18 14.77
CA PRO A 293 -17.49 -13.55 15.09
C PRO A 293 -16.08 -13.64 15.70
N VAL A 294 -15.29 -12.57 15.60
CA VAL A 294 -13.90 -12.51 16.08
C VAL A 294 -13.85 -11.80 17.43
N SER A 295 -13.30 -12.46 18.45
CA SER A 295 -13.03 -11.83 19.75
C SER A 295 -12.07 -10.67 19.58
N PHE A 296 -12.46 -9.50 20.09
CA PHE A 296 -11.61 -8.32 20.06
C PHE A 296 -10.37 -8.50 20.96
N GLU A 297 -10.44 -9.36 21.98
CA GLU A 297 -9.30 -9.74 22.81
C GLU A 297 -8.25 -10.52 22.02
N GLU A 298 -8.66 -11.48 21.19
CA GLU A 298 -7.76 -12.21 20.30
C GLU A 298 -7.10 -11.27 19.28
N ALA A 299 -7.89 -10.39 18.66
CA ALA A 299 -7.38 -9.38 17.73
C ALA A 299 -6.39 -8.42 18.41
N SER A 300 -6.68 -7.99 19.63
CA SER A 300 -5.81 -7.12 20.43
C SER A 300 -4.52 -7.83 20.84
N ALA A 301 -4.59 -9.10 21.24
CA ALA A 301 -3.42 -9.90 21.57
C ALA A 301 -2.50 -10.06 20.35
N LEU A 302 -3.08 -10.30 19.17
CA LEU A 302 -2.34 -10.36 17.90
C LEU A 302 -1.66 -9.02 17.58
N ALA A 303 -2.38 -7.90 17.69
CA ALA A 303 -1.82 -6.56 17.48
C ALA A 303 -0.64 -6.28 18.44
N LYS A 304 -0.82 -6.57 19.73
CA LYS A 304 0.21 -6.40 20.76
C LYS A 304 1.44 -7.24 20.48
N SER A 305 1.27 -8.50 20.04
CA SER A 305 2.39 -9.38 19.69
C SER A 305 3.26 -8.83 18.55
N LYS A 306 2.68 -8.00 17.66
CA LYS A 306 3.39 -7.30 16.58
C LYS A 306 3.84 -5.89 16.95
N GLY A 307 3.67 -5.48 18.21
CA GLY A 307 4.02 -4.14 18.70
C GLY A 307 3.18 -3.03 18.08
N ILE A 308 1.92 -3.32 17.75
CA ILE A 308 0.96 -2.37 17.17
C ILE A 308 0.03 -1.87 18.28
N PHE A 309 -0.03 -0.55 18.46
CA PHE A 309 -0.99 0.09 19.36
C PHE A 309 -2.36 0.14 18.68
N VAL A 310 -3.42 -0.30 19.35
CA VAL A 310 -4.80 -0.13 18.89
C VAL A 310 -5.43 0.99 19.71
N ASN A 311 -5.68 2.11 19.05
CA ASN A 311 -6.38 3.26 19.61
C ASN A 311 -7.83 3.23 19.14
N THR A 312 -8.76 3.44 20.06
CA THR A 312 -10.19 3.30 19.80
C THR A 312 -10.88 4.64 19.98
N ILE A 313 -11.72 5.02 19.01
CA ILE A 313 -12.42 6.28 18.95
C ILE A 313 -13.92 6.00 18.87
N PHE A 314 -14.63 6.16 19.98
CA PHE A 314 -16.08 5.93 20.01
C PHE A 314 -16.87 7.17 19.60
N CYS A 315 -17.77 7.03 18.65
CA CYS A 315 -18.69 8.08 18.24
C CYS A 315 -19.92 8.09 19.16
N GLY A 316 -19.89 8.96 20.17
CA GLY A 316 -20.91 9.08 21.19
C GLY A 316 -20.35 9.52 22.54
N SER A 317 -21.13 9.28 23.61
CA SER A 317 -20.71 9.67 24.95
C SER A 317 -19.57 8.80 25.48
N LYS A 318 -18.67 9.41 26.27
CA LYS A 318 -17.54 8.71 26.87
C LYS A 318 -17.96 7.48 27.68
N GLN A 319 -19.04 7.58 28.45
CA GLN A 319 -19.55 6.50 29.29
C GLN A 319 -20.13 5.35 28.47
N GLN A 320 -20.84 5.66 27.38
CA GLN A 320 -21.39 4.65 26.47
C GLN A 320 -20.27 3.83 25.81
N GLY A 321 -19.22 4.46 25.28
CA GLY A 321 -18.10 3.72 24.69
C GLY A 321 -17.36 2.84 25.71
N ILE A 322 -17.28 3.26 26.98
CA ILE A 322 -16.74 2.41 28.06
C ILE A 322 -17.64 1.19 28.29
N ALA A 323 -18.97 1.39 28.39
CA ALA A 323 -19.92 0.30 28.55
C ALA A 323 -19.87 -0.70 27.38
N MET A 324 -19.69 -0.17 26.16
CA MET A 324 -19.55 -0.91 24.91
C MET A 324 -18.15 -1.51 24.66
N GLN A 325 -17.29 -1.55 25.67
CA GLN A 325 -15.96 -2.16 25.65
C GLN A 325 -14.92 -1.49 24.73
N TRP A 326 -15.17 -0.30 24.18
CA TRP A 326 -14.19 0.43 23.36
C TRP A 326 -12.91 0.73 24.15
N LYS A 327 -13.06 1.22 25.38
CA LYS A 327 -11.92 1.49 26.27
C LYS A 327 -11.09 0.23 26.52
N ARG A 328 -11.75 -0.91 26.70
CA ARG A 328 -11.08 -2.18 26.96
C ARG A 328 -10.27 -2.64 25.74
N GLY A 329 -10.83 -2.48 24.53
CA GLY A 329 -10.13 -2.77 23.27
C GLY A 329 -8.80 -2.03 23.14
N ALA A 330 -8.76 -0.75 23.49
CA ALA A 330 -7.51 0.03 23.46
C ALA A 330 -6.51 -0.43 24.52
N GLU A 331 -6.94 -0.56 25.78
CA GLU A 331 -6.08 -0.90 26.92
C GLU A 331 -5.35 -2.24 26.74
N LEU A 332 -5.98 -3.21 26.07
CA LEU A 332 -5.36 -4.51 25.80
C LEU A 332 -4.07 -4.42 24.98
N THR A 333 -3.89 -3.34 24.22
CA THR A 333 -2.72 -3.12 23.35
C THR A 333 -1.81 -1.99 23.83
N ASP A 334 -1.98 -1.54 25.08
CA ASP A 334 -1.36 -0.33 25.62
C ASP A 334 -1.70 0.94 24.80
N GLY A 335 -2.81 0.87 24.06
CA GLY A 335 -3.42 1.94 23.29
C GLY A 335 -4.23 2.89 24.17
N GLU A 336 -4.86 3.87 23.54
CA GLU A 336 -5.64 4.90 24.22
C GLU A 336 -7.06 4.99 23.65
N TYR A 337 -7.99 5.33 24.54
CA TYR A 337 -9.41 5.51 24.22
C TYR A 337 -9.77 6.99 24.15
N ALA A 338 -10.48 7.35 23.08
CA ALA A 338 -11.08 8.66 22.89
C ALA A 338 -12.56 8.49 22.50
N ASN A 339 -13.33 9.55 22.68
CA ASN A 339 -14.70 9.63 22.19
C ASN A 339 -14.93 10.94 21.44
N ILE A 340 -15.86 10.93 20.50
CA ILE A 340 -16.25 12.07 19.68
C ILE A 340 -17.74 12.33 19.86
N ASP A 341 -18.08 13.59 20.07
CA ASP A 341 -19.47 14.03 19.90
C ASP A 341 -19.68 14.44 18.43
N GLN A 342 -20.41 13.60 17.68
CA GLN A 342 -20.74 13.84 16.27
C GLN A 342 -21.53 15.14 16.03
N ASN A 343 -22.22 15.65 17.05
CA ASN A 343 -22.97 16.90 16.96
C ASN A 343 -22.10 18.13 17.25
N PHE A 344 -20.85 17.93 17.67
CA PHE A 344 -19.94 19.01 17.94
C PHE A 344 -19.39 19.58 16.63
N GLN A 345 -19.96 20.69 16.19
CA GLN A 345 -19.38 21.47 15.11
C GLN A 345 -18.16 22.21 15.63
N ILE A 346 -16.99 21.89 15.08
CA ILE A 346 -15.79 22.69 15.29
C ILE A 346 -16.06 24.07 14.71
N ALA A 347 -16.02 25.11 15.53
CA ALA A 347 -16.09 26.48 15.04
C ALA A 347 -14.89 26.72 14.11
N ASP A 348 -15.17 26.90 12.82
CA ASP A 348 -14.13 27.25 11.84
C ASP A 348 -13.68 28.68 12.13
N ILE A 349 -12.54 28.84 12.82
CA ILE A 349 -11.96 30.14 13.06
C ILE A 349 -11.28 30.56 11.78
N SER A 350 -11.96 31.40 11.00
CA SER A 350 -11.37 32.06 9.85
C SER A 350 -10.17 32.89 10.30
N ALA A 351 -9.00 32.57 9.77
CA ALA A 351 -7.77 33.28 10.05
C ALA A 351 -7.43 34.22 8.88
N PRO A 352 -6.94 35.44 9.13
CA PRO A 352 -6.54 36.38 8.07
C PRO A 352 -5.54 35.79 7.06
N GLN A 353 -4.72 34.83 7.49
CA GLN A 353 -3.68 34.19 6.70
C GLN A 353 -4.24 33.13 5.72
N ASP A 354 -5.47 32.65 5.88
CA ASP A 354 -6.01 31.51 5.11
C ASP A 354 -5.94 31.74 3.60
N ARG A 355 -6.26 32.96 3.15
CA ARG A 355 -6.21 33.36 1.73
C ARG A 355 -4.79 33.28 1.18
N GLU A 356 -3.84 33.85 1.90
CA GLU A 356 -2.43 33.90 1.46
C GLU A 356 -1.78 32.52 1.49
N ILE A 357 -2.16 31.66 2.45
CA ILE A 357 -1.73 30.26 2.49
C ILE A 357 -2.23 29.52 1.27
N SER A 358 -3.51 29.65 0.91
CA SER A 358 -4.07 29.02 -0.29
C SER A 358 -3.37 29.47 -1.56
N GLU A 359 -3.11 30.77 -1.72
CA GLU A 359 -2.38 31.31 -2.88
C GLU A 359 -0.93 30.79 -2.94
N THR A 360 -0.26 30.74 -1.79
CA THR A 360 1.12 30.26 -1.71
C THR A 360 1.21 28.75 -1.94
N ALA A 361 0.20 27.98 -1.51
CA ALA A 361 0.08 26.55 -1.80
C ALA A 361 -0.10 26.28 -3.30
N SER A 362 -0.90 27.08 -4.00
CA SER A 362 -1.03 27.00 -5.46
C SER A 362 0.31 27.25 -6.17
N LYS A 363 1.08 28.26 -5.72
CA LYS A 363 2.43 28.52 -6.25
C LYS A 363 3.38 27.35 -5.99
N LEU A 364 3.29 26.68 -4.84
CA LEU A 364 4.10 25.49 -4.56
C LEU A 364 3.84 24.41 -5.62
N ASN A 365 2.59 24.23 -6.04
CA ASN A 365 2.23 23.23 -7.04
C ASN A 365 2.79 23.56 -8.45
N GLU A 366 3.00 24.84 -8.77
CA GLU A 366 3.64 25.28 -10.03
C GLU A 366 5.14 24.93 -10.11
N THR A 367 5.74 24.53 -8.99
CA THR A 367 7.14 24.09 -8.96
C THR A 367 7.33 22.63 -9.32
N PHE A 368 6.26 21.84 -9.43
CA PHE A 368 6.37 20.41 -9.73
C PHE A 368 6.82 20.17 -11.17
N VAL A 369 7.77 19.24 -11.33
CA VAL A 369 8.29 18.82 -12.63
C VAL A 369 8.08 17.31 -12.75
N PRO A 370 7.01 16.85 -13.44
CA PRO A 370 6.76 15.43 -13.58
C PRO A 370 7.89 14.74 -14.34
N TYR A 371 8.40 13.61 -13.83
CA TYR A 371 9.42 12.81 -14.50
C TYR A 371 9.17 11.31 -14.36
N GLY A 372 9.78 10.53 -15.27
CA GLY A 372 9.68 9.08 -15.31
C GLY A 372 8.31 8.56 -15.76
N GLU A 373 8.17 7.24 -15.78
CA GLU A 373 6.97 6.56 -16.30
C GLU A 373 5.66 6.96 -15.60
N LYS A 374 5.74 7.30 -14.30
CA LYS A 374 4.58 7.69 -13.49
C LYS A 374 4.38 9.20 -13.39
N GLY A 375 5.36 10.01 -13.81
CA GLY A 375 5.38 11.47 -13.63
C GLY A 375 4.10 12.15 -14.10
N LYS A 376 3.75 11.94 -15.37
CA LYS A 376 2.59 12.58 -16.00
C LYS A 376 1.29 12.23 -15.29
N LYS A 377 1.06 10.93 -15.05
CA LYS A 377 -0.16 10.44 -14.39
C LYS A 377 -0.30 10.97 -12.96
N SER A 378 0.77 10.92 -12.15
CA SER A 378 0.74 11.40 -10.77
C SER A 378 0.53 12.91 -10.69
N PHE A 379 1.09 13.68 -11.63
CA PHE A 379 0.85 15.11 -11.72
C PHE A 379 -0.60 15.45 -12.10
N GLU A 380 -1.19 14.70 -13.04
CA GLU A 380 -2.61 14.84 -13.39
C GLU A 380 -3.52 14.51 -12.20
N GLU A 381 -3.29 13.39 -11.50
CA GLU A 381 -4.05 13.00 -10.30
C GLU A 381 -3.95 14.05 -9.19
N LYS A 382 -2.76 14.64 -8.99
CA LYS A 382 -2.53 15.72 -8.02
C LYS A 382 -3.34 16.97 -8.39
N LYS A 383 -3.32 17.37 -9.67
CA LYS A 383 -4.07 18.54 -10.18
C LYS A 383 -5.58 18.36 -10.05
N GLU A 384 -6.11 17.18 -10.40
CA GLU A 384 -7.53 16.87 -10.19
C GLU A 384 -7.92 17.00 -8.73
N MET A 385 -7.05 16.56 -7.82
CA MET A 385 -7.30 16.65 -6.40
C MET A 385 -7.29 18.09 -5.91
N ASP A 386 -6.32 18.89 -6.35
CA ASP A 386 -6.27 20.32 -6.02
C ASP A 386 -7.59 21.01 -6.43
N MET A 387 -8.11 20.69 -7.62
CA MET A 387 -9.39 21.23 -8.08
C MET A 387 -10.57 20.80 -7.20
N LYS A 388 -10.62 19.52 -6.80
CA LYS A 388 -11.68 19.01 -5.89
C LYS A 388 -11.59 19.62 -4.49
N MET A 389 -10.41 20.00 -4.05
CA MET A 389 -10.17 20.59 -2.73
C MET A 389 -10.43 22.10 -2.68
N ASN A 390 -10.63 22.77 -3.82
CA ASN A 390 -11.00 24.20 -3.83
C ASN A 390 -12.34 24.49 -3.12
N THR A 391 -13.20 23.48 -2.98
CA THR A 391 -14.47 23.57 -2.24
C THR A 391 -14.36 23.07 -0.80
N ALA A 392 -13.17 22.63 -0.37
CA ALA A 392 -12.96 22.16 0.99
C ALA A 392 -12.92 23.34 1.99
N PRO A 393 -13.29 23.11 3.26
CA PRO A 393 -13.12 24.09 4.33
C PRO A 393 -11.69 24.64 4.42
N ALA A 394 -11.56 25.92 4.77
CA ALA A 394 -10.27 26.62 4.85
C ALA A 394 -9.27 25.91 5.77
N ALA A 395 -9.74 25.34 6.88
CA ALA A 395 -8.92 24.54 7.78
C ALA A 395 -8.28 23.32 7.10
N ILE A 396 -8.98 22.63 6.20
CA ILE A 396 -8.42 21.47 5.46
C ILE A 396 -7.39 21.94 4.43
N ALA A 397 -7.70 23.02 3.70
CA ALA A 397 -6.78 23.60 2.71
C ALA A 397 -5.46 24.04 3.37
N TYR A 398 -5.55 24.64 4.56
CA TYR A 398 -4.41 25.00 5.40
C TYR A 398 -3.54 23.78 5.76
N GLU A 399 -4.13 22.75 6.38
CA GLU A 399 -3.37 21.60 6.85
C GLU A 399 -2.67 20.89 5.67
N ARG A 400 -3.35 20.81 4.53
CA ARG A 400 -2.78 20.25 3.30
C ARG A 400 -1.59 21.07 2.77
N ALA A 401 -1.70 22.40 2.78
CA ALA A 401 -0.60 23.29 2.39
C ALA A 401 0.62 23.11 3.32
N ALA A 402 0.38 22.99 4.63
CA ALA A 402 1.43 22.72 5.60
C ALA A 402 2.12 21.38 5.35
N TYR A 403 1.36 20.30 5.04
CA TYR A 403 1.95 19.02 4.68
C TYR A 403 2.79 19.13 3.41
N GLY A 404 2.29 19.80 2.37
CA GLY A 404 3.00 19.96 1.09
C GLY A 404 4.37 20.63 1.23
N ALA A 405 4.53 21.51 2.23
CA ALA A 405 5.81 22.15 2.53
C ALA A 405 6.78 21.26 3.33
N SER A 406 6.34 20.11 3.84
CA SER A 406 7.14 19.22 4.68
C SER A 406 8.17 18.38 3.89
N LYS A 407 9.18 17.89 4.61
CA LYS A 407 10.15 16.91 4.05
C LYS A 407 9.48 15.59 3.70
N SER A 408 8.47 15.17 4.48
CA SER A 408 7.74 13.92 4.26
C SER A 408 6.96 13.96 2.95
N ALA A 409 6.33 15.10 2.62
CA ALA A 409 5.69 15.31 1.33
C ALA A 409 6.70 15.28 0.16
N ALA A 410 7.87 15.91 0.31
CA ALA A 410 8.92 15.84 -0.70
C ALA A 410 9.38 14.38 -0.93
N GLN A 411 9.58 13.60 0.14
CA GLN A 411 9.93 12.18 0.02
C GLN A 411 8.83 11.36 -0.67
N ALA A 412 7.55 11.62 -0.37
CA ALA A 412 6.43 10.97 -1.04
C ALA A 412 6.39 11.28 -2.55
N ASN A 413 6.68 12.53 -2.92
CA ASN A 413 6.62 13.00 -4.30
C ASN A 413 7.88 12.69 -5.13
N SER A 414 8.97 12.28 -4.49
CA SER A 414 10.27 12.03 -5.15
C SER A 414 10.23 10.97 -6.25
N GLN A 415 9.20 10.11 -6.29
CA GLN A 415 9.05 9.07 -7.32
C GLN A 415 8.51 9.60 -8.66
N TRP A 416 7.93 10.80 -8.67
CA TRP A 416 7.23 11.33 -9.84
C TRP A 416 7.51 12.82 -10.08
N ASP A 417 8.01 13.56 -9.07
CA ASP A 417 8.46 14.95 -9.19
C ASP A 417 9.98 15.07 -9.06
N LEU A 418 10.61 15.61 -10.10
CA LEU A 418 12.05 15.76 -10.22
C LEU A 418 12.61 16.68 -9.13
N ILE A 419 11.93 17.80 -8.86
CA ILE A 419 12.41 18.78 -7.90
C ILE A 419 12.37 18.19 -6.48
N SER A 420 11.37 17.37 -6.16
CA SER A 420 11.29 16.63 -4.89
C SER A 420 12.39 15.58 -4.80
N ALA A 421 12.68 14.87 -5.89
CA ALA A 421 13.74 13.86 -5.94
C ALA A 421 15.13 14.49 -5.69
N LEU A 422 15.38 15.68 -6.23
CA LEU A 422 16.60 16.44 -6.01
C LEU A 422 16.69 17.00 -4.58
N GLU A 423 15.61 17.61 -4.07
CA GLU A 423 15.54 18.17 -2.71
C GLU A 423 15.81 17.10 -1.64
N THR A 424 15.33 15.89 -1.87
CA THR A 424 15.45 14.77 -0.93
C THR A 424 16.74 13.97 -1.08
N GLY A 425 17.53 14.25 -2.13
CA GLY A 425 18.69 13.46 -2.50
C GLY A 425 18.36 12.06 -3.03
N ALA A 426 17.09 11.78 -3.38
CA ALA A 426 16.67 10.52 -3.98
C ALA A 426 17.19 10.36 -5.43
N LEU A 427 17.48 11.47 -6.10
CA LEU A 427 18.08 11.50 -7.43
C LEU A 427 19.21 12.52 -7.45
N LYS A 428 20.34 12.19 -8.11
CA LYS A 428 21.40 13.16 -8.38
C LYS A 428 21.20 13.80 -9.74
N ARG A 429 21.69 15.04 -9.91
CA ARG A 429 21.63 15.75 -11.19
C ARG A 429 22.25 14.99 -12.36
N SER A 430 23.33 14.25 -12.10
CA SER A 430 24.01 13.42 -13.10
C SER A 430 23.21 12.19 -13.53
N GLU A 431 22.17 11.83 -12.80
CA GLU A 431 21.34 10.64 -13.03
C GLU A 431 20.04 10.99 -13.78
N ILE A 432 19.82 12.28 -14.09
CA ILE A 432 18.64 12.74 -14.83
C ILE A 432 18.73 12.26 -16.28
N LYS A 433 17.76 11.45 -16.69
CA LYS A 433 17.61 11.02 -18.08
C LYS A 433 16.66 11.96 -18.82
N LYS A 434 17.11 12.51 -19.94
CA LYS A 434 16.29 13.46 -20.72
C LYS A 434 15.03 12.82 -21.29
N GLU A 435 15.07 11.52 -21.56
CA GLU A 435 13.95 10.74 -22.10
C GLU A 435 12.82 10.60 -21.07
N GLU A 436 13.13 10.76 -19.78
CA GLU A 436 12.17 10.69 -18.68
C GLU A 436 11.57 12.07 -18.33
N LEU A 437 11.99 13.14 -19.01
CA LEU A 437 11.51 14.50 -18.79
C LEU A 437 10.33 14.85 -19.71
N PRO A 438 9.51 15.85 -19.32
CA PRO A 438 8.52 16.45 -20.20
C PRO A 438 9.16 16.97 -21.49
N GLU A 439 8.43 16.89 -22.60
CA GLU A 439 8.95 17.20 -23.94
C GLU A 439 9.59 18.60 -24.05
N ASN A 440 9.04 19.58 -23.35
CA ASN A 440 9.58 20.94 -23.30
C ASN A 440 10.94 21.03 -22.60
N LEU A 441 11.17 20.20 -21.57
CA LEU A 441 12.44 20.15 -20.83
C LEU A 441 13.46 19.23 -21.50
N ALA A 442 13.01 18.14 -22.13
CA ALA A 442 13.87 17.20 -22.86
C ALA A 442 14.59 17.87 -24.07
N LYS A 443 13.94 18.88 -24.67
CA LYS A 443 14.48 19.66 -25.81
C LYS A 443 15.49 20.75 -25.40
N MET A 444 15.62 21.06 -24.12
CA MET A 444 16.55 22.08 -23.63
C MET A 444 18.01 21.57 -23.67
N SER A 445 18.95 22.50 -23.84
CA SER A 445 20.36 22.21 -23.62
C SER A 445 20.62 21.89 -22.14
N ASP A 446 21.75 21.22 -21.84
CA ASP A 446 22.09 20.85 -20.45
C ASP A 446 22.24 22.09 -19.56
N LYS A 447 22.71 23.20 -20.14
CA LYS A 447 22.83 24.48 -19.43
C LYS A 447 21.45 25.04 -19.06
N GLU A 448 20.56 25.15 -20.04
CA GLU A 448 19.19 25.65 -19.84
C GLU A 448 18.38 24.77 -18.89
N LEU A 449 18.54 23.44 -18.99
CA LEU A 449 17.87 22.50 -18.09
C LEU A 449 18.32 22.70 -16.64
N ASN A 450 19.63 22.86 -16.41
CA ASN A 450 20.15 23.12 -15.06
C ASN A 450 19.67 24.47 -14.52
N GLU A 451 19.68 25.53 -15.34
CA GLU A 451 19.15 26.84 -14.96
C GLU A 451 17.65 26.77 -14.60
N HIS A 452 16.86 26.00 -15.36
CA HIS A 452 15.45 25.78 -15.06
C HIS A 452 15.23 25.04 -13.74
N ILE A 453 16.00 23.97 -13.49
CA ILE A 453 15.95 23.20 -12.24
C ILE A 453 16.35 24.09 -11.05
N ASP A 454 17.39 24.91 -11.19
CA ASP A 454 17.85 25.83 -10.14
C ASP A 454 16.80 26.87 -9.80
N ALA A 455 16.17 27.45 -10.82
CA ALA A 455 15.06 28.37 -10.65
C ALA A 455 13.89 27.72 -9.89
N LYS A 456 13.50 26.49 -10.27
CA LYS A 456 12.41 25.74 -9.63
C LYS A 456 12.72 25.33 -8.19
N LEU A 457 13.96 24.93 -7.91
CA LEU A 457 14.42 24.63 -6.54
C LEU A 457 14.36 25.88 -5.66
N LYS A 458 14.86 27.02 -6.15
CA LYS A 458 14.84 28.29 -5.43
C LYS A 458 13.41 28.77 -5.17
N GLU A 459 12.56 28.76 -6.20
CA GLU A 459 11.14 29.12 -6.10
C GLU A 459 10.42 28.26 -5.05
N ARG A 460 10.70 26.94 -5.05
CA ARG A 460 10.14 26.01 -4.08
C ARG A 460 10.61 26.29 -2.66
N GLU A 461 11.90 26.53 -2.45
CA GLU A 461 12.42 26.85 -1.12
C GLU A 461 11.80 28.13 -0.56
N GLU A 462 11.72 29.19 -1.36
CA GLU A 462 11.12 30.47 -0.96
C GLU A 462 9.63 30.30 -0.63
N THR A 463 8.90 29.55 -1.45
CA THR A 463 7.48 29.26 -1.25
C THR A 463 7.26 28.44 0.03
N LYS A 464 8.08 27.42 0.30
CA LYS A 464 8.02 26.63 1.54
C LYS A 464 8.33 27.48 2.77
N LYS A 465 9.35 28.34 2.72
CA LYS A 465 9.67 29.27 3.82
C LYS A 465 8.50 30.20 4.11
N LYS A 466 7.87 30.74 3.08
CA LYS A 466 6.67 31.59 3.22
C LYS A 466 5.50 30.83 3.84
N LEU A 467 5.21 29.60 3.38
CA LEU A 467 4.16 28.76 3.98
C LEU A 467 4.42 28.48 5.46
N ILE A 468 5.65 28.13 5.83
CA ILE A 468 6.02 27.88 7.23
C ILE A 468 5.81 29.14 8.09
N LYS A 469 6.14 30.32 7.59
CA LYS A 469 5.92 31.59 8.30
C LYS A 469 4.43 31.87 8.49
N LEU A 470 3.64 31.79 7.42
CA LEU A 470 2.19 32.00 7.48
C LEU A 470 1.51 30.99 8.39
N LYS A 471 2.03 29.76 8.44
CA LYS A 471 1.60 28.72 9.37
C LYS A 471 1.76 29.16 10.83
N GLN A 472 2.94 29.63 11.19
CA GLN A 472 3.23 30.11 12.55
C GLN A 472 2.31 31.27 12.94
N GLU A 473 2.18 32.26 12.06
CA GLU A 473 1.30 33.43 12.30
C GLU A 473 -0.17 33.03 12.47
N ARG A 474 -0.64 32.02 11.70
CA ARG A 474 -2.00 31.48 11.82
C ARG A 474 -2.20 30.73 13.13
N ASP A 475 -1.27 29.85 13.51
CA ASP A 475 -1.35 29.06 14.73
C ASP A 475 -1.37 29.96 15.98
N GLU A 476 -0.55 31.03 15.98
CA GLU A 476 -0.57 32.07 17.01
C GLU A 476 -1.90 32.83 17.08
N TYR A 477 -2.45 33.21 15.91
CA TYR A 477 -3.76 33.86 15.85
C TYR A 477 -4.85 32.98 16.43
N ILE A 478 -4.91 31.70 16.04
CA ILE A 478 -5.92 30.76 16.54
C ILE A 478 -5.76 30.53 18.04
N LYS A 479 -4.52 30.38 18.52
CA LYS A 479 -4.25 30.24 19.96
C LYS A 479 -4.78 31.43 20.75
N SER A 480 -4.53 32.66 20.28
CA SER A 480 -5.03 33.88 20.93
C SER A 480 -6.56 33.99 20.96
N LYS A 481 -7.26 33.36 20.00
CA LYS A 481 -8.73 33.32 19.96
C LYS A 481 -9.32 32.21 20.82
N ASN A 482 -8.60 31.09 20.96
CA ASN A 482 -9.04 29.91 21.72
C ASN A 482 -8.84 30.02 23.24
N GLU A 483 -8.04 30.97 23.74
CA GLU A 483 -7.90 31.22 25.20
C GLU A 483 -9.23 31.51 25.92
N ASN A 484 -10.28 31.88 25.17
CA ASN A 484 -11.64 32.09 25.69
C ASN A 484 -12.58 30.86 25.58
N GLN A 485 -12.12 29.73 25.02
CA GLN A 485 -12.93 28.49 24.87
C GLN A 485 -12.12 27.26 25.30
N GLN A 486 -12.03 27.02 26.61
CA GLN A 486 -11.53 25.75 27.16
C GLN A 486 -12.50 24.60 26.83
N LYS A 487 -12.29 23.90 25.71
CA LYS A 487 -12.75 22.51 25.54
C LYS A 487 -11.68 21.71 24.81
N GLU A 488 -11.28 20.59 25.40
CA GLU A 488 -10.43 19.58 24.74
C GLU A 488 -11.12 19.10 23.46
N THR A 489 -10.54 19.40 22.31
CA THR A 489 -10.99 18.87 21.02
C THR A 489 -10.39 17.49 20.79
N LEU A 490 -11.08 16.66 20.01
CA LEU A 490 -10.62 15.33 19.61
C LEU A 490 -9.19 15.37 19.02
N ASP A 491 -8.90 16.39 18.23
CA ASP A 491 -7.62 16.62 17.55
C ASP A 491 -6.49 16.64 18.57
N ASN A 492 -6.64 17.45 19.62
CA ASN A 492 -5.65 17.58 20.68
C ASN A 492 -5.47 16.24 21.39
N ARG A 493 -6.56 15.50 21.62
CA ARG A 493 -6.51 14.20 22.28
C ARG A 493 -5.78 13.16 21.43
N ILE A 494 -6.07 13.07 20.13
CA ILE A 494 -5.38 12.12 19.24
C ILE A 494 -3.91 12.50 19.09
N ILE A 495 -3.60 13.79 18.96
CA ILE A 495 -2.22 14.29 18.90
C ILE A 495 -1.46 13.94 20.19
N GLU A 496 -2.07 14.11 21.36
CA GLU A 496 -1.47 13.72 22.64
C GLU A 496 -1.19 12.21 22.72
N ILE A 497 -2.15 11.39 22.30
CA ILE A 497 -2.01 9.93 22.25
C ILE A 497 -0.81 9.57 21.37
N ILE A 498 -0.75 10.16 20.18
CA ILE A 498 0.33 9.94 19.22
C ILE A 498 1.67 10.39 19.79
N ARG A 499 1.76 11.61 20.35
CA ARG A 499 2.99 12.12 20.96
C ARG A 499 3.46 11.21 22.07
N LYS A 500 2.56 10.77 22.96
CA LYS A 500 2.87 9.85 24.07
C LYS A 500 3.39 8.51 23.56
N GLN A 501 2.71 7.90 22.59
CA GLN A 501 3.08 6.57 22.08
C GLN A 501 4.33 6.61 21.20
N ALA A 502 4.44 7.60 20.31
CA ALA A 502 5.62 7.76 19.45
C ALA A 502 6.86 8.16 20.27
N SER A 503 6.72 8.95 21.33
CA SER A 503 7.86 9.27 22.23
C SER A 503 8.42 8.00 22.91
N LYS A 504 7.57 7.04 23.28
CA LYS A 504 8.03 5.71 23.77
C LYS A 504 8.86 4.94 22.74
N LYS A 505 8.73 5.27 21.44
CA LYS A 505 9.50 4.69 20.33
C LYS A 505 10.69 5.56 19.89
N GLY A 506 11.00 6.62 20.65
CA GLY A 506 12.16 7.49 20.42
C GLY A 506 11.92 8.60 19.40
N TYR A 507 10.67 8.93 19.10
CA TYR A 507 10.32 10.09 18.27
C TYR A 507 10.27 11.35 19.13
N SER A 508 10.69 12.47 18.53
CA SER A 508 10.65 13.80 19.12
C SER A 508 9.80 14.71 18.24
N PHE A 509 9.05 15.60 18.88
CA PHE A 509 8.18 16.57 18.24
C PHE A 509 8.72 17.97 18.56
N LYS A 510 8.54 18.91 17.64
CA LYS A 510 9.02 20.29 17.80
C LYS A 510 7.99 21.17 18.48
#